data_AF-A0A431MTL8-F1
#
_entry.id   AF-A0A431MTL8-F1
#
_cell.length_a   1.000
_cell.length_b   1.000
_cell.length_c   1.000
_cell.angle_alpha   90.00
_cell.angle_beta   90.00
_cell.angle_gamma   90.00
#
_symmetry.space_group_name_H-M   'P 1'
#
loop_
_entity.id
_entity.type
_entity.pdbx_description
1 polymer ?
#
loop_
_entity_poly.entity_id
_entity_poly.type
_entity_poly.pdbx_seq_one_letter_code
_entity_poly.pdbx_strand_id
1 'polypeptide(L)'
;MLLPGTQMHIITFLFICIETVILLYLIIYKLARPDDTSTLLNIVLILLLIFYNVTGGLLPDPNLPGSFIVQESIAYATGFITPCYFPYYVYHSFKLRKMKFHAYRGVFIFLVSPYLFFVVLLVTSGKLETAKNLLIIPTLYALWVIISLGNAVRYKYKGNLSTHGSREEIAVTFLSLTPWVGLPVIDYFNLGQAVEAATTNAGFLLLLALQLKQHITLLRTEHQRLIESEEYLRTWNERLQQEVDKRTKEIERLSAEERISENCKRYHLTNREIEIATFICKGISYKQIAEVLFISERTVTKHAQNIFDKVNVSSKLEMLNKLGTANGLLT
;
A
#
# COMPACT_ATOMS: atom_id res chain seq x y z
N MET A 1 -2.81 -25.49 -35.39
CA MET A 1 -2.85 -24.47 -36.46
C MET A 1 -1.78 -23.44 -36.17
N LEU A 2 -0.93 -23.15 -37.16
CA LEU A 2 0.12 -22.14 -37.07
C LEU A 2 -0.44 -20.79 -37.50
N LEU A 3 0.17 -19.72 -37.01
CA LEU A 3 -0.10 -18.38 -37.47
C LEU A 3 0.40 -18.26 -38.92
N PRO A 4 -0.39 -17.72 -39.86
CA PRO A 4 0.02 -17.64 -41.26
C PRO A 4 1.37 -16.92 -41.43
N GLY A 5 2.32 -17.58 -42.09
CA GLY A 5 3.64 -17.01 -42.36
C GLY A 5 4.65 -17.09 -41.21
N THR A 6 4.34 -17.77 -40.11
CA THR A 6 5.31 -18.01 -39.01
C THR A 6 5.25 -19.46 -38.50
N GLN A 7 6.26 -19.85 -37.71
CA GLN A 7 6.27 -21.12 -36.98
C GLN A 7 5.48 -21.07 -35.66
N MET A 8 4.84 -19.94 -35.35
CA MET A 8 4.16 -19.74 -34.07
C MET A 8 2.80 -20.43 -34.06
N HIS A 9 2.53 -21.23 -33.03
CA HIS A 9 1.18 -21.75 -32.79
C HIS A 9 0.21 -20.62 -32.42
N ILE A 10 -1.02 -20.69 -32.94
CA ILE A 10 -2.08 -19.71 -32.62
C ILE A 10 -2.34 -19.62 -31.11
N ILE A 11 -2.19 -20.73 -30.40
CA ILE A 11 -2.32 -20.78 -28.94
C ILE A 11 -1.26 -19.90 -28.27
N THR A 12 0.01 -19.99 -28.67
CA THR A 12 1.10 -19.16 -28.17
C THR A 12 0.85 -17.68 -28.47
N PHE A 13 0.35 -17.36 -29.68
CA PHE A 13 -0.03 -16.00 -30.04
C PHE A 13 -1.14 -15.43 -29.13
N LEU A 14 -2.18 -16.22 -28.84
CA LEU A 14 -3.25 -15.83 -27.92
C LEU A 14 -2.69 -15.51 -26.53
N PHE A 15 -1.76 -16.34 -26.02
CA PHE A 15 -1.12 -16.10 -24.74
C PHE A 15 -0.33 -14.79 -24.74
N ILE A 16 0.46 -14.50 -25.78
CA ILE A 16 1.20 -13.23 -25.91
C ILE A 16 0.24 -12.03 -25.87
N CYS A 17 -0.91 -12.12 -26.55
CA CYS A 17 -1.93 -11.06 -26.50
C CYS A 17 -2.44 -10.82 -25.07
N ILE A 18 -2.75 -11.90 -24.34
CA ILE A 18 -3.22 -11.79 -22.95
C ILE A 18 -2.12 -11.23 -22.04
N GLU A 19 -0.89 -11.73 -22.17
CA GLU A 19 0.27 -11.25 -21.42
C GLU A 19 0.53 -9.77 -21.68
N THR A 20 0.37 -9.30 -22.92
CA THR A 20 0.52 -7.89 -23.29
C THR A 20 -0.52 -7.01 -22.58
N VAL A 21 -1.78 -7.45 -22.52
CA VAL A 21 -2.83 -6.73 -21.78
C VAL A 21 -2.50 -6.63 -20.29
N ILE A 22 -2.01 -7.72 -19.69
CA ILE A 22 -1.62 -7.75 -18.28
C ILE A 22 -0.40 -6.84 -18.04
N LEU A 23 0.57 -6.81 -18.95
CA LEU A 23 1.73 -5.92 -18.88
C LEU A 23 1.29 -4.46 -18.87
N LEU A 24 0.39 -4.05 -19.76
CA LEU A 24 -0.14 -2.69 -19.80
C LEU A 24 -0.84 -2.31 -18.48
N TYR A 25 -1.64 -3.23 -17.94
CA TYR A 25 -2.25 -3.03 -16.61
C TYR A 25 -1.19 -2.82 -15.52
N LEU A 26 -0.14 -3.66 -15.48
CA LEU A 26 0.90 -3.56 -14.46
C LEU A 26 1.70 -2.27 -14.57
N ILE A 27 1.94 -1.78 -15.80
CA ILE A 27 2.58 -0.48 -16.03
C ILE A 27 1.71 0.65 -15.48
N ILE A 28 0.41 0.65 -15.77
CA ILE A 28 -0.52 1.66 -15.25
C ILE A 28 -0.56 1.60 -13.71
N TYR A 29 -0.63 0.39 -13.13
CA TYR A 29 -0.60 0.20 -11.69
C TYR A 29 0.70 0.72 -11.07
N LYS A 30 1.86 0.47 -11.69
CA LYS A 30 3.17 0.96 -11.22
C LYS A 30 3.26 2.49 -11.28
N LEU A 31 2.70 3.11 -12.32
CA LEU A 31 2.63 4.57 -12.43
C LEU A 31 1.73 5.18 -11.34
N ALA A 32 0.62 4.51 -11.01
CA ALA A 32 -0.24 4.91 -9.91
C ALA A 32 0.43 4.70 -8.53
N ARG A 33 1.40 3.79 -8.42
CA ARG A 33 2.07 3.38 -7.17
C ARG A 33 3.59 3.21 -7.35
N PRO A 34 4.36 4.31 -7.42
CA PRO A 34 5.79 4.25 -7.70
C PRO A 34 6.59 3.52 -6.59
N ASP A 35 6.13 3.52 -5.34
CA ASP A 35 6.84 2.89 -4.22
C ASP A 35 6.69 1.36 -4.17
N ASP A 36 5.74 0.77 -4.90
CA ASP A 36 5.53 -0.68 -4.86
C ASP A 36 6.62 -1.42 -5.64
N THR A 37 7.59 -1.98 -4.92
CA THR A 37 8.68 -2.78 -5.49
C THR A 37 8.21 -4.11 -6.06
N SER A 38 7.13 -4.69 -5.54
CA SER A 38 6.62 -6.00 -5.99
C SER A 38 6.02 -5.93 -7.39
N THR A 39 5.40 -4.81 -7.74
CA THR A 39 4.87 -4.61 -9.10
C THR A 39 5.99 -4.58 -10.14
N LEU A 40 7.13 -3.96 -9.84
CA LEU A 40 8.28 -4.00 -10.74
C LEU A 40 8.73 -5.44 -10.99
N LEU A 41 8.73 -6.27 -9.95
CA LEU A 41 9.12 -7.68 -10.08
C LEU A 41 8.16 -8.46 -10.99
N ASN A 42 6.86 -8.18 -10.93
CA ASN A 42 5.85 -8.78 -11.81
C ASN A 42 5.98 -8.28 -13.26
N ILE A 43 6.31 -6.99 -13.47
CA ILE A 43 6.58 -6.43 -14.80
C ILE A 43 7.79 -7.13 -15.44
N VAL A 44 8.87 -7.31 -14.69
CA VAL A 44 10.04 -8.05 -15.19
C VAL A 44 9.66 -9.49 -15.52
N LEU A 45 8.89 -10.16 -14.66
CA LEU A 45 8.44 -11.53 -14.91
C LEU A 45 7.65 -11.65 -16.22
N ILE A 46 6.68 -10.77 -16.45
CA ILE A 46 5.84 -10.85 -17.64
C ILE A 46 6.59 -10.47 -18.92
N LEU A 47 7.55 -9.53 -18.84
CA LEU A 47 8.43 -9.22 -19.96
C LEU A 47 9.29 -10.43 -20.35
N LEU A 48 9.81 -11.17 -19.37
CA LEU A 48 10.56 -12.40 -19.62
C LEU A 48 9.70 -13.50 -20.25
N LEU A 49 8.42 -13.59 -19.86
CA LEU A 49 7.47 -14.55 -20.44
C LEU A 49 7.08 -14.21 -21.87
N ILE A 50 6.76 -12.94 -22.15
CA ILE A 50 6.51 -12.48 -23.52
C ILE A 50 7.75 -12.74 -24.37
N PHE A 51 8.93 -12.43 -23.86
CA PHE A 51 10.18 -12.68 -24.56
C PHE A 51 10.35 -14.17 -24.89
N TYR A 52 10.15 -15.07 -23.92
CA TYR A 52 10.18 -16.52 -24.11
C TYR A 52 9.17 -17.01 -25.16
N ASN A 53 7.93 -16.54 -25.09
CA ASN A 53 6.88 -16.96 -26.02
C ASN A 53 7.13 -16.46 -27.45
N VAL A 54 7.68 -15.26 -27.59
CA VAL A 54 8.04 -14.69 -28.89
C VAL A 54 9.23 -15.44 -29.49
N THR A 55 10.31 -15.66 -28.73
CA THR A 55 11.49 -16.36 -29.24
C THR A 55 11.22 -17.83 -29.50
N GLY A 56 10.57 -18.55 -28.58
CA GLY A 56 10.23 -19.97 -28.75
C GLY A 56 9.13 -20.24 -29.76
N GLY A 57 8.31 -19.22 -30.08
CA GLY A 57 7.28 -19.31 -31.11
C GLY A 57 7.77 -18.93 -32.51
N LEU A 58 8.78 -18.05 -32.63
CA LEU A 58 9.30 -17.61 -33.92
C LEU A 58 10.58 -18.34 -34.35
N LEU A 59 11.43 -18.77 -33.42
CA LEU A 59 12.71 -19.39 -33.73
C LEU A 59 12.64 -20.91 -33.56
N PRO A 60 13.33 -21.69 -34.41
CA PRO A 60 14.19 -21.25 -35.53
C PRO A 60 13.41 -21.07 -36.86
N ASP A 61 13.53 -19.89 -37.49
CA ASP A 61 12.95 -19.60 -38.81
C ASP A 61 14.06 -19.38 -39.86
N PRO A 62 14.06 -20.14 -40.97
CA PRO A 62 15.00 -19.94 -42.08
C PRO A 62 14.96 -18.53 -42.71
N ASN A 63 13.85 -17.81 -42.57
CA ASN A 63 13.68 -16.46 -43.10
C ASN A 63 14.24 -15.37 -42.18
N LEU A 64 14.59 -15.71 -40.94
CA LEU A 64 15.18 -14.79 -39.97
C LEU A 64 16.72 -14.83 -40.02
N PRO A 65 17.40 -13.71 -39.71
CA PRO A 65 18.85 -13.66 -39.74
C PRO A 65 19.48 -14.55 -38.66
N GLY A 66 20.54 -15.28 -39.04
CA GLY A 66 21.32 -16.14 -38.14
C GLY A 66 21.28 -17.61 -38.55
N SER A 67 22.30 -18.37 -38.17
CA SER A 67 22.33 -19.82 -38.43
C SER A 67 21.33 -20.56 -37.53
N PHE A 68 20.88 -21.74 -37.97
CA PHE A 68 19.99 -22.60 -37.20
C PHE A 68 20.47 -22.80 -35.75
N ILE A 69 21.75 -23.11 -35.56
CA ILE A 69 22.35 -23.32 -34.23
C ILE A 69 22.25 -22.07 -33.35
N VAL A 70 22.43 -20.86 -33.93
CA VAL A 70 22.34 -19.60 -33.18
C VAL A 70 20.89 -19.32 -32.77
N GLN A 71 19.94 -19.49 -33.70
CA GLN A 71 18.52 -19.29 -33.41
C GLN A 71 18.02 -20.29 -32.35
N GLU A 72 18.40 -21.56 -32.48
CA GLU A 72 18.10 -22.61 -31.51
C GLU A 72 18.68 -22.27 -30.13
N SER A 73 19.94 -21.81 -30.09
CA SER A 73 20.59 -21.42 -28.83
C SER A 73 19.84 -20.28 -28.14
N ILE A 74 19.33 -19.30 -28.90
CA ILE A 74 18.51 -18.20 -28.38
C ILE A 74 17.17 -18.70 -27.84
N ALA A 75 16.47 -19.55 -28.59
CA ALA A 75 15.20 -20.15 -28.16
C ALA A 75 15.38 -20.88 -26.81
N TYR A 76 16.40 -21.75 -26.70
CA TYR A 76 16.72 -22.40 -25.43
C TYR A 76 17.17 -21.41 -24.34
N ALA A 77 17.95 -20.37 -24.67
CA ALA A 77 18.37 -19.34 -23.70
C ALA A 77 17.18 -18.73 -22.97
N THR A 78 16.16 -18.35 -23.75
CA THR A 78 14.97 -17.70 -23.19
C THR A 78 14.20 -18.59 -22.23
N GLY A 79 14.17 -19.91 -22.47
CA GLY A 79 13.60 -20.90 -21.56
C GLY A 79 14.33 -21.04 -20.23
N PHE A 80 15.60 -20.61 -20.15
CA PHE A 80 16.39 -20.63 -18.91
C PHE A 80 16.34 -19.32 -18.11
N ILE A 81 16.14 -18.18 -18.76
CA ILE A 81 16.16 -16.87 -18.11
C ILE A 81 15.01 -16.75 -17.10
N THR A 82 13.79 -17.18 -17.47
CA THR A 82 12.63 -17.09 -16.59
C THR A 82 12.76 -17.95 -15.31
N PRO A 83 13.17 -19.24 -15.38
CA PRO A 83 13.52 -20.03 -14.19
C PRO A 83 14.61 -19.42 -13.32
N CYS A 84 15.61 -18.76 -13.92
CA CYS A 84 16.68 -18.11 -13.17
C CYS A 84 16.15 -16.93 -12.35
N TYR A 85 15.22 -16.16 -12.90
CA TYR A 85 14.61 -15.03 -12.19
C TYR A 85 13.65 -15.47 -11.07
N PHE A 86 13.02 -16.64 -11.21
CA PHE A 86 11.94 -17.05 -10.33
C PHE A 86 12.30 -17.16 -8.84
N PRO A 87 13.42 -17.78 -8.42
CA PRO A 87 13.82 -17.79 -7.01
C PRO A 87 14.04 -16.40 -6.41
N TYR A 88 14.56 -15.46 -7.20
CA TYR A 88 14.70 -14.06 -6.79
C TYR A 88 13.34 -13.38 -6.63
N TYR A 89 12.46 -13.57 -7.61
CA TYR A 89 11.08 -13.09 -7.59
C TYR A 89 10.35 -13.51 -6.31
N VAL A 90 10.36 -14.82 -5.99
CA VAL A 90 9.67 -15.35 -4.81
C VAL A 90 10.26 -14.83 -3.51
N TYR A 91 11.60 -14.74 -3.42
CA TYR A 91 12.28 -14.27 -2.22
C TYR A 91 11.83 -12.85 -1.83
N HIS A 92 11.71 -11.95 -2.79
CA HIS A 92 11.32 -10.56 -2.54
C HIS A 92 9.80 -10.37 -2.49
N SER A 93 9.06 -10.93 -3.45
CA SER A 93 7.60 -10.78 -3.54
C SER A 93 6.88 -11.34 -2.31
N PHE A 94 7.28 -12.55 -1.87
CA PHE A 94 6.67 -13.23 -0.72
C PHE A 94 7.48 -13.09 0.57
N LYS A 95 8.59 -12.35 0.57
CA LYS A 95 9.47 -12.14 1.75
C LYS A 95 9.95 -13.46 2.39
N LEU A 96 10.14 -14.50 1.59
CA LEU A 96 10.57 -15.83 2.05
C LEU A 96 12.08 -15.87 2.33
N ARG A 97 12.50 -15.42 3.52
CA ARG A 97 13.92 -15.32 3.92
C ARG A 97 14.73 -16.61 3.72
N LYS A 98 14.10 -17.78 3.88
CA LYS A 98 14.73 -19.10 3.69
C LYS A 98 15.11 -19.38 2.23
N MET A 99 14.53 -18.66 1.26
CA MET A 99 14.86 -18.78 -0.16
C MET A 99 16.11 -18.00 -0.59
N LYS A 100 16.79 -17.30 0.33
CA LYS A 100 17.96 -16.45 0.02
C LYS A 100 19.05 -17.20 -0.75
N PHE A 101 19.32 -18.46 -0.39
CA PHE A 101 20.32 -19.26 -1.10
C PHE A 101 19.95 -19.44 -2.57
N HIS A 102 18.72 -19.87 -2.86
CA HIS A 102 18.25 -20.07 -4.22
C HIS A 102 18.21 -18.77 -5.01
N ALA A 103 17.79 -17.67 -4.37
CA ALA A 103 17.68 -16.35 -5.00
C ALA A 103 19.01 -15.77 -5.51
N TYR A 104 20.14 -16.04 -4.84
CA TYR A 104 21.42 -15.37 -5.15
C TYR A 104 22.57 -16.30 -5.51
N ARG A 105 22.57 -17.56 -5.08
CA ARG A 105 23.68 -18.49 -5.30
C ARG A 105 23.25 -19.74 -6.05
N GLY A 106 22.15 -20.36 -5.62
CA GLY A 106 21.65 -21.60 -6.21
C GLY A 106 21.36 -21.48 -7.70
N VAL A 107 20.72 -20.40 -8.14
CA VAL A 107 20.44 -20.13 -9.57
C VAL A 107 21.73 -20.13 -10.40
N PHE A 108 22.78 -19.45 -9.95
CA PHE A 108 24.03 -19.38 -10.73
C PHE A 108 24.72 -20.74 -10.84
N ILE A 109 24.72 -21.52 -9.76
CA ILE A 109 25.38 -22.82 -9.69
C ILE A 109 24.61 -23.88 -10.48
N PHE A 110 23.28 -23.92 -10.37
CA PHE A 110 22.47 -25.04 -10.85
C PHE A 110 21.62 -24.74 -12.08
N LEU A 111 21.50 -23.48 -12.50
CA LEU A 111 20.81 -23.11 -13.74
C LEU A 111 21.76 -22.43 -14.73
N VAL A 112 22.41 -21.32 -14.33
CA VAL A 112 23.25 -20.53 -15.24
C VAL A 112 24.50 -21.30 -15.67
N SER A 113 25.25 -21.87 -14.72
CA SER A 113 26.48 -22.60 -15.06
C SER A 113 26.22 -23.85 -15.93
N PRO A 114 25.21 -24.70 -15.65
CA PRO A 114 24.85 -25.80 -16.54
C PRO A 114 24.39 -25.31 -17.92
N TYR A 115 23.65 -24.20 -17.99
CA TYR A 115 23.25 -23.63 -19.28
C TYR A 115 24.45 -23.14 -20.11
N LEU A 116 25.41 -22.44 -19.50
CA LEU A 116 26.63 -22.03 -20.21
C LEU A 116 27.40 -23.25 -20.73
N PHE A 117 27.49 -24.32 -19.94
CA PHE A 117 28.11 -25.56 -20.36
C PHE A 117 27.31 -26.28 -21.46
N PHE A 118 25.97 -26.21 -21.43
CA PHE A 118 25.09 -26.68 -22.50
C PHE A 118 25.41 -26.00 -23.82
N VAL A 119 25.51 -24.66 -23.82
CA VAL A 119 25.80 -23.88 -25.04
C VAL A 119 27.17 -24.24 -25.60
N VAL A 120 28.19 -24.34 -24.75
CA VAL A 120 29.54 -24.74 -25.19
C VAL A 120 29.50 -26.14 -25.80
N LEU A 121 28.87 -27.11 -25.13
CA LEU A 121 28.75 -28.48 -25.65
C LEU A 121 27.98 -28.54 -26.97
N LEU A 122 26.92 -27.75 -27.12
CA LEU A 122 26.12 -27.69 -28.35
C LEU A 122 26.96 -27.18 -29.53
N VAL A 123 27.72 -26.10 -29.31
CA VAL A 123 28.59 -25.51 -30.33
C VAL A 123 29.76 -26.42 -30.69
N THR A 124 30.41 -27.08 -29.72
CA THR A 124 31.58 -27.93 -29.99
C THR A 124 31.20 -29.30 -30.56
N SER A 125 30.09 -29.89 -30.10
CA SER A 125 29.72 -31.26 -30.45
C SER A 125 28.82 -31.33 -31.68
N GLY A 126 28.09 -30.25 -31.99
CA GLY A 126 27.11 -30.20 -33.08
C GLY A 126 25.92 -31.15 -32.92
N LYS A 127 25.81 -31.83 -31.77
CA LYS A 127 24.78 -32.84 -31.48
C LYS A 127 23.92 -32.39 -30.30
N LEU A 128 22.66 -32.06 -30.60
CA LEU A 128 21.69 -31.60 -29.61
C LEU A 128 21.42 -32.65 -28.51
N GLU A 129 21.30 -33.92 -28.88
CA GLU A 129 21.00 -35.03 -27.96
C GLU A 129 22.02 -35.16 -26.82
N THR A 130 23.30 -34.96 -27.11
CA THR A 130 24.35 -35.04 -26.08
C THR A 130 24.27 -33.86 -25.11
N ALA A 131 23.89 -32.68 -25.61
CA ALA A 131 23.71 -31.49 -24.78
C ALA A 131 22.46 -31.60 -23.89
N LYS A 132 21.36 -32.20 -24.40
CA LYS A 132 20.11 -32.39 -23.65
C LYS A 132 20.28 -33.19 -22.35
N ASN A 133 21.23 -34.13 -22.30
CA ASN A 133 21.53 -34.88 -21.06
C ASN A 133 21.91 -33.98 -19.87
N LEU A 134 22.45 -32.78 -20.14
CA LEU A 134 22.83 -31.83 -19.11
C LEU A 134 21.62 -31.16 -18.43
N LEU A 135 20.44 -31.19 -19.07
CA LEU A 135 19.19 -30.61 -18.55
C LEU A 135 18.67 -31.33 -17.30
N ILE A 136 19.20 -32.52 -16.97
CA ILE A 136 18.87 -33.24 -15.74
C ILE A 136 19.22 -32.42 -14.49
N ILE A 137 20.31 -31.65 -14.51
CA ILE A 137 20.76 -30.84 -13.38
C ILE A 137 19.74 -29.72 -13.05
N PRO A 138 19.35 -28.86 -14.01
CA PRO A 138 18.26 -27.90 -13.83
C PRO A 138 16.94 -28.52 -13.34
N THR A 139 16.60 -29.72 -13.85
CA THR A 139 15.35 -30.42 -13.49
C THR A 139 15.35 -30.84 -12.02
N LEU A 140 16.42 -31.48 -11.56
CA LEU A 140 16.58 -31.87 -10.16
C LEU A 140 16.64 -30.65 -9.24
N TYR A 141 17.30 -29.58 -9.69
CA TYR A 141 17.34 -28.33 -8.95
C TYR A 141 15.95 -27.69 -8.82
N ALA A 142 15.14 -27.69 -9.88
CA ALA A 142 13.78 -27.17 -9.84
C ALA A 142 12.90 -27.94 -8.84
N LEU A 143 13.02 -29.27 -8.76
CA LEU A 143 12.36 -30.09 -7.73
C LEU A 143 12.80 -29.69 -6.31
N TRP A 144 14.10 -29.48 -6.11
CA TRP A 144 14.62 -29.03 -4.82
C TRP A 144 14.09 -27.64 -4.43
N VAL A 145 14.00 -26.71 -5.40
CA VAL A 145 13.42 -25.38 -5.20
C VAL A 145 11.95 -25.49 -4.79
N ILE A 146 11.13 -26.34 -5.44
CA ILE A 146 9.72 -26.55 -5.07
C ILE A 146 9.61 -27.01 -3.62
N ILE A 147 10.40 -28.01 -3.21
CA ILE A 147 10.39 -28.54 -1.84
C ILE A 147 10.82 -27.47 -0.83
N SER A 148 11.91 -26.76 -1.11
CA SER A 148 12.45 -25.68 -0.28
C SER A 148 11.43 -24.55 -0.09
N LEU A 149 10.72 -24.20 -1.16
CA LEU A 149 9.72 -23.15 -1.15
C LEU A 149 8.49 -23.55 -0.31
N GLY A 150 8.00 -24.78 -0.46
CA GLY A 150 6.94 -25.33 0.41
C GLY A 150 7.33 -25.29 1.90
N ASN A 151 8.59 -25.64 2.21
CA ASN A 151 9.13 -25.54 3.57
C ASN A 151 9.27 -24.08 4.05
N ALA A 152 9.64 -23.16 3.17
CA ALA A 152 9.75 -21.74 3.48
C ALA A 152 8.40 -21.10 3.79
N VAL A 153 7.34 -21.46 3.04
CA VAL A 153 5.96 -21.01 3.31
C VAL A 153 5.47 -21.59 4.64
N ARG A 154 5.67 -22.90 4.87
CA ARG A 154 5.36 -23.53 6.17
C ARG A 154 6.02 -22.80 7.33
N TYR A 155 7.29 -22.44 7.18
CA TYR A 155 8.03 -21.69 8.18
C TYR A 155 7.46 -20.28 8.42
N LYS A 156 7.16 -19.53 7.34
CA LYS A 156 6.59 -18.17 7.42
C LYS A 156 5.26 -18.13 8.18
N TYR A 157 4.41 -19.14 7.96
CA TYR A 157 3.09 -19.23 8.60
C TYR A 157 3.07 -20.10 9.87
N LYS A 158 4.25 -20.41 10.47
CA LYS A 158 4.38 -21.21 11.69
C LYS A 158 3.61 -22.56 11.63
N GLY A 159 3.59 -23.18 10.46
CA GLY A 159 2.87 -24.44 10.21
C GLY A 159 1.37 -24.30 9.94
N ASN A 160 0.77 -23.12 10.11
CA ASN A 160 -0.65 -22.91 9.81
C ASN A 160 -0.88 -22.60 8.32
N LEU A 161 -1.11 -23.66 7.54
CA LEU A 161 -1.36 -23.55 6.10
C LEU A 161 -2.83 -23.27 5.72
N SER A 162 -3.72 -23.13 6.70
CA SER A 162 -5.15 -22.91 6.45
C SER A 162 -5.47 -21.45 6.07
N THR A 163 -4.54 -20.52 6.32
CA THR A 163 -4.76 -19.10 6.04
C THR A 163 -4.91 -18.85 4.53
N HIS A 164 -5.75 -17.87 4.16
CA HIS A 164 -5.93 -17.52 2.74
C HIS A 164 -4.59 -17.16 2.08
N GLY A 165 -3.74 -16.38 2.77
CA GLY A 165 -2.41 -16.02 2.29
C GLY A 165 -1.49 -17.22 2.05
N SER A 166 -1.42 -18.17 2.99
CA SER A 166 -0.58 -19.37 2.82
C SER A 166 -1.02 -20.26 1.66
N ARG A 167 -2.33 -20.38 1.43
CA ARG A 167 -2.88 -21.15 0.30
C ARG A 167 -2.53 -20.52 -1.04
N GLU A 168 -2.59 -19.18 -1.13
CA GLU A 168 -2.20 -18.47 -2.35
C GLU A 168 -0.69 -18.56 -2.62
N GLU A 169 0.17 -18.41 -1.61
CA GLU A 169 1.62 -18.54 -1.80
C GLU A 169 2.02 -19.96 -2.26
N ILE A 170 1.35 -21.00 -1.75
CA ILE A 170 1.53 -22.38 -2.22
C ILE A 170 0.99 -22.58 -3.63
N ALA A 171 -0.19 -22.03 -3.94
CA ALA A 171 -0.76 -22.12 -5.28
C ALA A 171 0.14 -21.47 -6.32
N VAL A 172 0.64 -20.26 -6.03
CA VAL A 172 1.63 -19.56 -6.86
C VAL A 172 2.87 -20.42 -7.08
N THR A 173 3.40 -21.04 -6.02
CA THR A 173 4.56 -21.94 -6.09
C THR A 173 4.34 -23.11 -7.04
N PHE A 174 3.21 -23.80 -6.88
CA PHE A 174 2.90 -24.97 -7.66
C PHE A 174 2.67 -24.61 -9.14
N LEU A 175 1.90 -23.55 -9.40
CA LEU A 175 1.53 -23.15 -10.76
C LEU A 175 2.70 -22.60 -11.57
N SER A 176 3.71 -22.02 -10.91
CA SER A 176 4.83 -21.36 -11.58
C SER A 176 6.04 -22.26 -11.85
N LEU A 177 6.32 -23.24 -10.97
CA LEU A 177 7.48 -24.13 -11.10
C LEU A 177 7.16 -25.45 -11.79
N THR A 178 5.92 -25.95 -11.66
CA THR A 178 5.50 -27.21 -12.27
C THR A 178 5.67 -27.23 -13.80
N PRO A 179 5.37 -26.15 -14.54
CA PRO A 179 5.57 -26.18 -15.99
C PRO A 179 7.03 -26.37 -16.39
N TRP A 180 7.98 -25.76 -15.67
CA TRP A 180 9.41 -25.89 -15.95
C TRP A 180 9.96 -27.28 -15.65
N VAL A 181 9.51 -27.89 -14.55
CA VAL A 181 9.84 -29.30 -14.25
C VAL A 181 9.24 -30.22 -15.30
N GLY A 182 8.11 -29.83 -15.89
CA GLY A 182 7.43 -30.56 -16.95
C GLY A 182 8.17 -30.55 -18.29
N LEU A 183 8.93 -29.51 -18.67
CA LEU A 183 9.51 -29.41 -20.02
C LEU A 183 10.44 -30.56 -20.39
N PRO A 184 11.41 -30.95 -19.54
CA PRO A 184 12.28 -32.10 -19.84
C PRO A 184 11.50 -33.41 -19.97
N VAL A 185 10.39 -33.55 -19.23
CA VAL A 185 9.50 -34.72 -19.32
C VAL A 185 8.71 -34.71 -20.63
N ILE A 186 8.17 -33.56 -21.01
CA ILE A 186 7.41 -33.36 -22.27
C ILE A 186 8.31 -33.65 -23.48
N ASP A 187 9.55 -33.16 -23.46
CA ASP A 187 10.56 -33.41 -24.50
C ASP A 187 10.95 -34.89 -24.55
N TYR A 188 11.21 -35.52 -23.39
CA TYR A 188 11.55 -36.96 -23.32
C TYR A 188 10.46 -37.86 -23.94
N PHE A 189 9.18 -37.54 -23.72
CA PHE A 189 8.06 -38.29 -24.27
C PHE A 189 7.62 -37.81 -25.68
N ASN A 190 8.29 -36.82 -26.27
CA ASN A 190 7.94 -36.23 -27.56
C ASN A 190 6.45 -35.83 -27.67
N LEU A 191 5.88 -35.24 -26.61
CA LEU A 191 4.45 -34.88 -26.57
C LEU A 191 4.07 -33.71 -27.49
N GLY A 192 5.06 -33.14 -28.17
CA GLY A 192 4.88 -32.09 -29.17
C GLY A 192 4.88 -30.67 -28.59
N GLN A 193 5.32 -29.72 -29.42
CA GLN A 193 5.50 -28.31 -29.07
C GLN A 193 4.20 -27.64 -28.57
N ALA A 194 3.04 -28.09 -29.05
CA ALA A 194 1.75 -27.58 -28.58
C ALA A 194 1.46 -27.89 -27.11
N VAL A 195 1.85 -29.08 -26.62
CA VAL A 195 1.68 -29.48 -25.21
C VAL A 195 2.65 -28.72 -24.33
N GLU A 196 3.88 -28.51 -24.80
CA GLU A 196 4.88 -27.69 -24.12
C GLU A 196 4.41 -26.24 -23.93
N ALA A 197 3.98 -25.61 -25.03
CA ALA A 197 3.45 -24.25 -25.03
C ALA A 197 2.18 -24.12 -24.19
N ALA A 198 1.26 -25.09 -24.24
CA ALA A 198 0.05 -25.07 -23.42
C ALA A 198 0.37 -25.21 -21.92
N THR A 199 1.29 -26.11 -21.56
CA THR A 199 1.65 -26.38 -20.17
C THR A 199 2.35 -25.18 -19.52
N THR A 200 3.34 -24.61 -20.21
CA THR A 200 4.07 -23.41 -19.76
C THR A 200 3.13 -22.23 -19.62
N ASN A 201 2.40 -21.91 -20.68
CA ASN A 201 1.60 -20.69 -20.71
C ASN A 201 0.36 -20.77 -19.82
N ALA A 202 -0.27 -21.94 -19.66
CA ALA A 202 -1.37 -22.08 -18.70
C ALA A 202 -0.90 -21.86 -17.25
N GLY A 203 0.27 -22.39 -16.88
CA GLY A 203 0.83 -22.20 -15.54
C GLY A 203 1.11 -20.72 -15.22
N PHE A 204 1.71 -19.98 -16.16
CA PHE A 204 1.96 -18.56 -15.98
C PHE A 204 0.71 -17.70 -16.03
N LEU A 205 -0.26 -18.02 -16.88
CA LEU A 205 -1.52 -17.30 -16.91
C LEU A 205 -2.24 -17.41 -15.56
N LEU A 206 -2.27 -18.60 -14.97
CA LEU A 206 -2.85 -18.81 -13.64
C LEU A 206 -2.07 -18.06 -12.55
N LEU A 207 -0.74 -18.04 -12.64
CA LEU A 207 0.11 -17.24 -11.74
C LEU A 207 -0.24 -15.75 -11.82
N LEU A 208 -0.31 -15.19 -13.03
CA LEU A 208 -0.65 -13.78 -13.26
C LEU A 208 -2.08 -13.48 -12.79
N ALA A 209 -3.04 -14.36 -13.04
CA ALA A 209 -4.41 -14.22 -12.56
C ALA A 209 -4.50 -14.16 -11.03
N LEU A 210 -3.74 -15.02 -10.33
CA LEU A 210 -3.64 -14.98 -8.87
C LEU A 210 -3.02 -13.67 -8.37
N GLN A 211 -1.97 -13.18 -9.03
CA GLN A 211 -1.34 -11.90 -8.68
C GLN A 211 -2.30 -10.72 -8.88
N LEU A 212 -3.01 -10.68 -10.02
CA LEU A 212 -4.01 -9.65 -10.29
C LEU A 212 -5.11 -9.63 -9.24
N LYS A 213 -5.60 -10.82 -8.85
CA LYS A 213 -6.56 -10.95 -7.75
C LYS A 213 -6.00 -10.36 -6.45
N GLN A 214 -4.76 -10.70 -6.09
CA GLN A 214 -4.09 -10.17 -4.89
C GLN A 214 -3.96 -8.64 -4.91
N HIS A 215 -3.55 -8.07 -6.05
CA HIS A 215 -3.46 -6.62 -6.24
C HIS A 215 -4.82 -5.94 -6.05
N ILE A 216 -5.88 -6.49 -6.66
CA ILE A 216 -7.24 -5.95 -6.53
C ILE A 216 -7.72 -6.03 -5.08
N THR A 217 -7.46 -7.13 -4.37
CA THR A 217 -7.83 -7.26 -2.95
C THR A 217 -7.08 -6.24 -2.08
N LEU A 218 -5.76 -6.11 -2.28
CA LEU A 218 -4.94 -5.14 -1.56
C LEU A 218 -5.43 -3.71 -1.78
N LEU A 219 -5.66 -3.34 -3.05
CA LEU A 219 -6.20 -2.03 -3.43
C LEU A 219 -7.52 -1.73 -2.71
N ARG A 220 -8.46 -2.68 -2.69
CA ARG A 220 -9.75 -2.51 -2.02
C ARG A 220 -9.58 -2.31 -0.51
N THR A 221 -8.72 -3.11 0.13
CA THR A 221 -8.46 -2.98 1.58
C THR A 221 -7.80 -1.65 1.93
N GLU A 222 -6.83 -1.20 1.14
CA GLU A 222 -6.18 0.09 1.38
C GLU A 222 -7.12 1.27 1.14
N HIS A 223 -7.95 1.20 0.09
CA HIS A 223 -8.96 2.22 -0.16
C HIS A 223 -9.95 2.33 1.02
N GLN A 224 -10.38 1.19 1.57
CA GLN A 224 -11.24 1.18 2.75
C GLN A 224 -10.57 1.84 3.96
N ARG A 225 -9.29 1.53 4.23
CA ARG A 225 -8.53 2.16 5.31
C ARG A 225 -8.37 3.68 5.13
N LEU A 226 -8.23 4.14 3.88
CA LEU A 226 -8.15 5.57 3.59
C LEU A 226 -9.47 6.27 3.93
N ILE A 227 -10.61 5.70 3.51
CA ILE A 227 -11.94 6.24 3.85
C ILE A 227 -12.11 6.31 5.37
N GLU A 228 -11.79 5.22 6.09
CA GLU A 228 -11.89 5.19 7.55
C GLU A 228 -10.97 6.24 8.21
N SER A 229 -9.77 6.45 7.68
CA SER A 229 -8.86 7.47 8.19
C SER A 229 -9.35 8.89 7.96
N GLU A 230 -9.98 9.16 6.80
CA GLU A 230 -10.58 10.45 6.49
C GLU A 230 -11.75 10.76 7.43
N GLU A 231 -12.61 9.78 7.69
CA GLU A 231 -13.73 9.91 8.62
C GLU A 231 -13.26 10.15 10.06
N TYR A 232 -12.21 9.43 10.49
CA TYR A 232 -11.58 9.67 11.80
C TYR A 232 -11.02 11.09 11.90
N LEU A 233 -10.29 11.56 10.88
CA LEU A 233 -9.73 12.92 10.85
C LEU A 233 -10.82 13.99 10.86
N ARG A 234 -11.91 13.80 10.11
CA ARG A 234 -13.06 14.71 10.13
C ARG A 234 -13.66 14.81 11.52
N THR A 235 -13.95 13.66 12.15
CA THR A 235 -14.53 13.60 13.50
C THR A 235 -13.60 14.25 14.53
N TRP A 236 -12.29 14.01 14.41
CA TRP A 236 -11.31 14.61 15.29
C TRP A 236 -11.20 16.13 15.11
N ASN A 237 -11.25 16.61 13.86
CA ASN A 237 -11.28 18.05 13.56
C ASN A 237 -12.53 18.72 14.12
N GLU A 238 -13.72 18.12 13.97
CA GLU A 238 -14.97 18.65 14.55
C GLU A 238 -14.88 18.74 16.08
N ARG A 239 -14.35 17.69 16.72
CA ARG A 239 -14.16 17.67 18.18
C ARG A 239 -13.15 18.71 18.64
N LEU A 240 -12.04 18.86 17.93
CA LEU A 240 -11.04 19.89 18.21
C LEU A 240 -11.63 21.28 18.08
N GLN A 241 -12.39 21.54 17.01
CA GLN A 241 -13.04 22.82 16.81
C GLN A 241 -13.98 23.15 17.97
N GLN A 242 -14.79 22.19 18.41
CA GLN A 242 -15.67 22.36 19.57
C GLN A 242 -14.89 22.66 20.86
N GLU A 243 -13.79 21.95 21.11
CA GLU A 243 -12.97 22.19 22.30
C GLU A 243 -12.28 23.55 22.23
N VAL A 244 -11.75 23.93 21.06
CA VAL A 244 -11.15 25.25 20.83
C VAL A 244 -12.18 26.36 21.05
N ASP A 245 -13.38 26.25 20.48
CA ASP A 245 -14.45 27.25 20.66
C ASP A 245 -14.87 27.36 22.14
N LYS A 246 -14.97 26.22 22.83
CA LYS A 246 -15.29 26.17 24.26
C LYS A 246 -14.21 26.85 25.10
N ARG A 247 -12.94 26.53 24.86
CA ARG A 247 -11.80 27.13 25.57
C ARG A 247 -11.64 28.61 25.25
N THR A 248 -11.87 29.01 24.01
CA THR A 248 -11.84 30.42 23.59
C THR A 248 -12.90 31.21 24.36
N LYS A 249 -14.14 30.71 24.44
CA LYS A 249 -15.20 31.33 25.25
C LYS A 249 -14.88 31.38 26.74
N GLU A 250 -14.23 30.35 27.28
CA GLU A 250 -13.78 30.31 28.69
C GLU A 250 -12.72 31.40 28.95
N ILE A 251 -11.72 31.51 28.08
CA ILE A 251 -10.66 32.53 28.17
C ILE A 251 -11.24 33.93 28.02
N GLU A 252 -12.14 34.16 27.05
CA GLU A 252 -12.81 35.45 26.86
C GLU A 252 -13.58 35.86 28.12
N ARG A 253 -14.32 34.94 28.74
CA ARG A 253 -15.05 35.19 30.00
C ARG A 253 -14.11 35.55 31.15
N LEU A 254 -13.04 34.78 31.34
CA LEU A 254 -12.04 35.06 32.39
C LEU A 254 -11.37 36.43 32.16
N SER A 255 -10.98 36.72 30.92
CA SER A 255 -10.37 38.00 30.56
C SER A 255 -11.33 39.19 30.80
N ALA A 256 -12.63 39.01 30.57
CA ALA A 256 -13.63 40.03 30.84
C ALA A 256 -13.81 40.27 32.36
N GLU A 257 -13.82 39.20 33.16
CA GLU A 257 -13.89 39.31 34.63
C GLU A 257 -12.64 39.98 35.21
N GLU A 258 -11.45 39.65 34.70
CA GLU A 258 -10.20 40.30 35.08
C GLU A 258 -10.20 41.79 34.74
N ARG A 259 -10.63 42.17 33.52
CA ARG A 259 -10.77 43.58 33.11
C ARG A 259 -11.73 44.36 34.01
N ILE A 260 -12.86 43.77 34.39
CA ILE A 260 -13.80 44.40 35.32
C ILE A 260 -13.15 44.62 36.67
N SER A 261 -12.48 43.60 37.21
CA SER A 261 -11.78 43.71 38.51
C SER A 261 -10.70 44.80 38.49
N GLU A 262 -9.91 44.86 37.43
CA GLU A 262 -8.84 45.86 37.27
C GLU A 262 -9.41 47.29 37.16
N ASN A 263 -10.44 47.49 36.35
CA ASN A 263 -11.12 48.79 36.26
C ASN A 263 -11.74 49.21 37.59
N CYS A 264 -12.39 48.28 38.30
CA CYS A 264 -12.95 48.57 39.61
C CYS A 264 -11.87 49.00 40.63
N LYS A 265 -10.69 48.37 40.60
CA LYS A 265 -9.53 48.78 41.42
C LYS A 265 -9.02 50.17 41.04
N ARG A 266 -9.01 50.50 39.74
CA ARG A 266 -8.61 51.82 39.23
C ARG A 266 -9.52 52.96 39.73
N TYR A 267 -10.80 52.69 39.95
CA TYR A 267 -11.75 53.63 40.55
C TYR A 267 -11.81 53.55 42.09
N HIS A 268 -10.88 52.83 42.72
CA HIS A 268 -10.81 52.69 44.19
C HIS A 268 -12.12 52.17 44.82
N LEU A 269 -12.81 51.26 44.14
CA LEU A 269 -13.94 50.54 44.71
C LEU A 269 -13.48 49.62 45.85
N THR A 270 -14.26 49.53 46.91
CA THR A 270 -14.03 48.60 48.03
C THR A 270 -14.33 47.16 47.59
N ASN A 271 -13.81 46.15 48.29
CA ASN A 271 -14.07 44.74 47.97
C ASN A 271 -15.57 44.42 47.79
N ARG A 272 -16.43 44.98 48.64
CA ARG A 272 -17.88 44.79 48.56
C ARG A 272 -18.51 45.48 47.35
N GLU A 273 -18.00 46.66 46.99
CA GLU A 273 -18.43 47.37 45.78
C GLU A 273 -17.94 46.68 44.51
N ILE A 274 -16.75 46.05 44.52
CA ILE A 274 -16.24 45.23 43.40
C ILE A 274 -17.15 44.01 43.18
N GLU A 275 -17.53 43.30 44.23
CA GLU A 275 -18.46 42.17 44.14
C GLU A 275 -19.80 42.59 43.52
N ILE A 276 -20.39 43.68 44.03
CA ILE A 276 -21.67 44.20 43.53
C ILE A 276 -21.54 44.70 42.09
N ALA A 277 -20.48 45.45 41.76
CA ALA A 277 -20.21 45.93 40.41
C ALA A 277 -20.04 44.78 39.41
N THR A 278 -19.35 43.71 39.82
CA THR A 278 -19.16 42.50 39.00
C THR A 278 -20.50 41.82 38.70
N PHE A 279 -21.39 41.69 39.69
CA PHE A 279 -22.72 41.13 39.46
C PHE A 279 -23.61 42.01 38.57
N ILE A 280 -23.51 43.34 38.72
CA ILE A 280 -24.21 44.29 37.84
C ILE A 280 -23.71 44.15 36.39
N CYS A 281 -22.40 44.00 36.19
CA CYS A 281 -21.78 43.76 34.87
C CYS A 281 -22.19 42.41 34.26
N LYS A 282 -22.48 41.41 35.10
CA LYS A 282 -23.03 40.10 34.68
C LYS A 282 -24.54 40.13 34.39
N GLY A 283 -25.19 41.30 34.50
CA GLY A 283 -26.61 41.46 34.23
C GLY A 283 -27.55 40.99 35.36
N ILE A 284 -27.02 40.67 36.54
CA ILE A 284 -27.82 40.20 37.68
C ILE A 284 -28.65 41.36 38.26
N SER A 285 -29.92 41.10 38.58
CA SER A 285 -30.82 42.11 39.17
C SER A 285 -30.45 42.42 40.62
N TYR A 286 -30.79 43.61 41.11
CA TYR A 286 -30.46 44.00 42.50
C TYR A 286 -31.09 43.08 43.53
N LYS A 287 -32.30 42.57 43.28
CA LYS A 287 -32.95 41.56 44.11
C LYS A 287 -32.14 40.26 44.18
N GLN A 288 -31.69 39.72 43.04
CA GLN A 288 -30.87 38.50 43.00
C GLN A 288 -29.50 38.73 43.66
N ILE A 289 -28.89 39.90 43.46
CA ILE A 289 -27.64 40.26 44.15
C ILE A 289 -27.85 40.24 45.66
N ALA A 290 -28.97 40.79 46.14
CA ALA A 290 -29.31 40.84 47.55
C ALA A 290 -29.44 39.43 48.16
N GLU A 291 -30.09 38.51 47.44
CA GLU A 291 -30.22 37.10 47.80
C GLU A 291 -28.86 36.39 47.85
N VAL A 292 -28.03 36.51 46.81
CA VAL A 292 -26.69 35.89 46.73
C VAL A 292 -25.75 36.40 47.82
N LEU A 293 -25.84 37.69 48.12
CA LEU A 293 -24.96 38.36 49.07
C LEU A 293 -25.50 38.38 50.50
N PHE A 294 -26.67 37.78 50.74
CA PHE A 294 -27.38 37.74 52.02
C PHE A 294 -27.56 39.13 52.67
N ILE A 295 -27.94 40.13 51.86
CA ILE A 295 -28.20 41.52 52.29
C ILE A 295 -29.56 42.00 51.78
N SER A 296 -30.05 43.15 52.25
CA SER A 296 -31.29 43.71 51.72
C SER A 296 -31.07 44.36 50.35
N GLU A 297 -32.09 44.32 49.48
CA GLU A 297 -32.05 44.99 48.16
C GLU A 297 -31.74 46.49 48.30
N ARG A 298 -32.28 47.13 49.34
CA ARG A 298 -31.96 48.53 49.68
C ARG A 298 -30.45 48.74 49.94
N THR A 299 -29.77 47.76 50.53
CA THR A 299 -28.32 47.80 50.75
C THR A 299 -27.57 47.69 49.43
N VAL A 300 -28.00 46.82 48.52
CA VAL A 300 -27.46 46.73 47.15
C VAL A 300 -27.62 48.06 46.41
N THR A 301 -28.80 48.68 46.46
CA THR A 301 -29.05 50.00 45.84
C THR A 301 -28.13 51.08 46.39
N LYS A 302 -27.89 51.10 47.71
CA LYS A 302 -26.97 52.05 48.34
C LYS A 302 -25.53 51.85 47.86
N HIS A 303 -25.07 50.60 47.78
CA HIS A 303 -23.75 50.30 47.23
C HIS A 303 -23.64 50.68 45.74
N ALA A 304 -24.69 50.42 44.94
CA ALA A 304 -24.73 50.81 43.52
C ALA A 304 -24.62 52.33 43.34
N GLN A 305 -25.28 53.13 44.18
CA GLN A 305 -25.15 54.58 44.16
C GLN A 305 -23.71 55.04 44.46
N ASN A 306 -23.09 54.49 45.50
CA ASN A 306 -21.69 54.80 45.83
C ASN A 306 -20.73 54.43 44.68
N ILE A 307 -21.01 53.33 43.97
CA ILE A 307 -20.25 52.92 42.79
C ILE A 307 -20.41 53.95 41.66
N PHE A 308 -21.65 54.40 41.39
CA PHE A 308 -21.92 55.41 40.36
C PHE A 308 -21.18 56.71 40.64
N ASP A 309 -21.16 57.14 41.90
CA ASP A 309 -20.45 58.35 42.33
C ASP A 309 -18.93 58.21 42.15
N LYS A 310 -18.34 57.06 42.57
CA LYS A 310 -16.90 56.79 42.43
C LYS A 310 -16.42 56.63 40.99
N VAL A 311 -17.25 56.03 40.14
CA VAL A 311 -16.96 55.83 38.70
C VAL A 311 -17.35 57.07 37.87
N ASN A 312 -18.03 58.04 38.49
CA ASN A 312 -18.53 59.28 37.91
C ASN A 312 -19.43 59.00 36.70
N VAL A 313 -20.55 58.31 36.94
CA VAL A 313 -21.56 57.93 35.95
C VAL A 313 -22.96 58.14 36.50
N SER A 314 -23.91 58.41 35.61
CA SER A 314 -25.29 58.73 35.95
C SER A 314 -26.26 57.58 35.65
N SER A 315 -25.82 56.57 34.90
CA SER A 315 -26.64 55.44 34.52
C SER A 315 -25.89 54.11 34.61
N LYS A 316 -26.67 53.03 34.76
CA LYS A 316 -26.16 51.65 34.69
C LYS A 316 -25.41 51.39 33.37
N LEU A 317 -25.91 51.91 32.25
CA LEU A 317 -25.28 51.73 30.94
C LEU A 317 -23.89 52.39 30.87
N GLU A 318 -23.75 53.60 31.41
CA GLU A 318 -22.46 54.30 31.49
C GLU A 318 -21.47 53.57 32.40
N MET A 319 -21.93 53.04 33.54
CA MET A 319 -21.09 52.22 34.43
C MET A 319 -20.57 50.98 33.70
N LEU A 320 -21.46 50.28 32.97
CA LEU A 320 -21.13 49.09 32.19
C LEU A 320 -20.04 49.40 31.14
N ASN A 321 -20.20 50.50 30.41
CA ASN A 321 -19.20 50.96 29.42
C ASN A 321 -17.84 51.30 30.06
N LYS A 322 -17.82 51.95 31.23
CA LYS A 322 -16.57 52.32 31.91
C LYS A 322 -15.86 51.17 32.61
N LEU A 323 -16.60 50.20 33.14
CA LEU A 323 -16.03 49.11 33.95
C LEU A 323 -15.70 47.86 33.15
N GLY A 324 -16.31 47.58 32.00
CA GLY A 324 -15.85 46.42 31.24
C GLY A 324 -16.63 45.94 30.04
N THR A 325 -17.77 46.52 29.68
CA THR A 325 -18.54 46.05 28.51
C THR A 325 -18.61 47.12 27.42
N ALA A 326 -17.50 47.36 26.73
CA ALA A 326 -17.54 47.94 25.40
C ALA A 326 -17.66 46.79 24.38
N ASN A 327 -18.86 46.67 23.78
CA ASN A 327 -19.30 45.79 22.69
C ASN A 327 -19.71 44.33 23.01
N GLY A 328 -21.03 44.05 22.88
CA GLY A 328 -21.46 42.92 22.04
C GLY A 328 -22.07 41.64 22.64
N LEU A 329 -22.72 41.64 23.81
CA LEU A 329 -23.44 40.43 24.31
C LEU A 329 -24.92 40.67 24.66
N LEU A 330 -25.61 41.52 23.89
CA LEU A 330 -27.07 41.66 23.91
C LEU A 330 -27.72 41.40 22.54
N THR A 331 -27.20 40.46 21.77
CA THR A 331 -27.90 39.85 20.63
C THR A 331 -27.71 38.35 20.62
#